data_AF-A0A662BIH2-F1
#
_entry.id   AF-A0A662BIH2-F1
#
_cell.length_a   1.000
_cell.length_b   1.000
_cell.length_c   1.000
_cell.angle_alpha   90.00
_cell.angle_beta   90.00
_cell.angle_gamma   90.00
#
_symmetry.space_group_name_H-M   'P 1'
#
loop_
_entity.id
_entity.type
_entity.pdbx_description
1 polymer ?
#
loop_
_entity_poly.entity_id
_entity_poly.type
_entity_poly.pdbx_seq_one_letter_code
_entity_poly.pdbx_strand_id
1 'polypeptide(L)'
;MYKIILLIFILVSIFACDNQKKLVDLKENEAFVEAMTESKNSFYYINTNSYPSNRKKLPIGIFDSGIGGLTVMDAIINFDRFNNTDLSYGTDSFKDFINERFIYLADQANMPYSNYAEVGKENLLAEHVLKDAQFLMGNKYYSSNSSRNY
;
A
#
# COMPACT_ATOMS: atom_id res chain seq x y z
N MET A 1 4.34 11.85 -51.69
CA MET A 1 3.30 11.26 -50.81
C MET A 1 3.89 10.68 -49.52
N TYR A 2 4.96 9.88 -49.55
CA TYR A 2 5.60 9.33 -48.34
C TYR A 2 6.07 10.37 -47.30
N LYS A 3 6.58 11.54 -47.74
CA LYS A 3 6.98 12.62 -46.81
C LYS A 3 5.81 13.23 -46.02
N ILE A 4 4.61 13.28 -46.62
CA ILE A 4 3.40 13.83 -45.94
C ILE A 4 2.87 12.80 -44.94
N ILE A 5 2.89 11.51 -45.29
CA ILE A 5 2.48 10.42 -44.39
C ILE A 5 3.43 10.33 -43.18
N LEU A 6 4.74 10.51 -43.38
CA LEU A 6 5.72 10.51 -42.29
C LEU A 6 5.50 11.70 -41.32
N LEU A 7 5.11 12.87 -41.84
CA LEU A 7 4.85 14.06 -41.02
C LEU A 7 3.59 13.90 -40.15
N ILE A 8 2.54 13.28 -40.70
CA ILE A 8 1.28 13.01 -39.98
C ILE A 8 1.51 11.99 -38.86
N PHE A 9 2.34 10.96 -39.11
CA PHE A 9 2.66 9.96 -38.09
C PHE A 9 3.42 10.56 -36.91
N ILE A 10 4.35 11.49 -37.16
CA ILE A 10 5.10 12.21 -36.13
C ILE A 10 4.18 13.13 -35.32
N LEU A 11 3.23 13.83 -35.95
CA LEU A 11 2.28 14.70 -35.25
C LEU A 11 1.31 13.93 -34.34
N VAL A 12 0.83 12.75 -34.77
CA VAL A 12 -0.10 11.93 -33.99
C VAL A 12 0.57 11.36 -32.73
N SER A 13 1.87 11.04 -32.80
CA SER A 13 2.64 10.57 -31.64
C SER A 13 2.89 11.62 -30.55
N ILE A 14 2.73 12.93 -30.84
CA ILE A 14 2.91 13.99 -29.84
C ILE A 14 1.61 14.25 -29.05
N PHE A 15 0.45 13.91 -29.62
CA PHE A 15 -0.85 14.07 -28.96
C PHE A 15 -1.35 12.82 -28.22
N ALA A 16 -0.63 11.70 -28.35
CA ALA A 16 -1.00 10.42 -27.74
C ALA A 16 -0.23 10.11 -26.46
N CYS A 17 -0.10 11.06 -25.54
CA CYS A 17 0.20 10.75 -24.13
C CYS A 17 0.00 11.98 -23.24
N ASP A 18 -1.23 12.20 -22.74
CA ASP A 18 -1.38 12.84 -21.44
C ASP A 18 -2.69 12.46 -20.75
N ASN A 19 -2.82 11.18 -20.45
CA ASN A 19 -3.64 10.74 -19.33
C ASN A 19 -2.68 10.28 -18.23
N GLN A 20 -1.79 11.17 -17.77
CA GLN A 20 -1.18 10.97 -16.47
C GLN A 20 -2.32 10.96 -15.46
N LYS A 21 -2.67 9.78 -14.94
CA LYS A 21 -3.51 9.67 -13.74
C LYS A 21 -2.92 10.65 -12.74
N LYS A 22 -3.71 11.67 -12.39
CA LYS A 22 -3.33 12.67 -11.40
C LYS A 22 -2.97 11.89 -10.13
N LEU A 23 -1.68 11.76 -9.84
CA LEU A 23 -1.24 11.23 -8.56
C LEU A 23 -1.89 12.13 -7.51
N VAL A 24 -2.44 11.54 -6.44
CA VAL A 24 -2.99 12.31 -5.33
C VAL A 24 -1.89 13.25 -4.87
N ASP A 25 -2.13 14.55 -4.97
CA ASP A 25 -1.19 15.55 -4.51
C ASP A 25 -1.17 15.50 -2.97
N LEU A 26 -0.21 14.77 -2.41
CA LEU A 26 -0.04 14.65 -0.96
C LEU A 26 0.41 15.96 -0.30
N LYS A 27 0.48 17.08 -1.03
CA LYS A 27 0.74 18.40 -0.45
C LYS A 27 -0.22 18.73 0.69
N GLU A 28 -1.48 18.29 0.62
CA GLU A 28 -2.42 18.46 1.72
C GLU A 28 -2.15 17.55 2.92
N ASN A 29 -1.38 16.47 2.74
CA ASN A 29 -0.95 15.55 3.79
C ASN A 29 0.52 15.73 4.20
N GLU A 30 1.22 16.77 3.71
CA GLU A 30 2.66 16.99 3.93
C GLU A 30 3.01 16.99 5.43
N ALA A 31 2.23 17.70 6.24
CA ALA A 31 2.42 17.73 7.69
C ALA A 31 2.28 16.35 8.34
N PHE A 32 1.39 15.48 7.83
CA PHE A 32 1.24 14.12 8.33
C PHE A 32 2.41 13.24 7.90
N VAL A 33 2.88 13.38 6.66
CA VAL A 33 4.07 12.68 6.17
C VAL A 33 5.30 13.08 6.98
N GLU A 34 5.51 14.38 7.25
CA GLU A 34 6.58 14.87 8.13
C GLU A 34 6.44 14.29 9.55
N ALA A 35 5.22 14.21 10.07
CA ALA A 35 4.94 13.60 11.37
C ALA A 35 5.33 12.10 11.42
N MET A 36 5.22 11.39 10.29
CA MET A 36 5.60 9.98 10.16
C MET A 36 7.10 9.78 9.95
N THR A 37 7.77 10.66 9.18
CA THR A 37 9.16 10.42 8.72
C THR A 37 10.22 11.20 9.48
N GLU A 38 9.91 12.41 9.97
CA GLU A 38 10.92 13.32 10.55
C GLU A 38 10.68 13.58 12.05
N SER A 39 9.42 13.67 12.47
CA SER A 39 9.07 14.15 13.82
C SER A 39 9.18 13.08 14.89
N LYS A 40 10.38 12.82 15.43
CA LYS A 40 10.64 11.76 16.44
C LYS A 40 9.70 11.72 17.66
N ASN A 41 9.17 12.88 18.06
CA ASN A 41 8.24 13.01 19.20
C ASN A 41 6.77 12.78 18.82
N SER A 42 6.45 12.64 17.54
CA SER A 42 5.11 12.33 17.04
C SER A 42 4.71 10.91 17.42
N PHE A 43 3.43 10.71 17.73
CA PHE A 43 2.83 9.38 17.84
C PHE A 43 2.99 8.59 16.53
N TYR A 44 2.89 9.28 15.39
CA TYR A 44 2.92 8.64 14.07
C TYR A 44 4.34 8.33 13.56
N TYR A 45 5.39 8.76 14.26
CA TYR A 45 6.77 8.59 13.82
C TYR A 45 7.16 7.12 13.67
N ILE A 46 7.69 6.76 12.49
CA ILE A 46 8.21 5.43 12.19
C ILE A 46 9.73 5.47 12.23
N ASN A 47 10.33 4.83 13.23
CA ASN A 47 11.77 4.68 13.31
C ASN A 47 12.27 3.50 12.44
N THR A 48 12.33 3.69 11.13
CA THR A 48 12.78 2.65 10.17
C THR A 48 14.22 2.20 10.42
N ASN A 49 15.06 3.06 11.02
CA ASN A 49 16.43 2.73 11.41
C ASN A 49 16.51 1.70 12.55
N SER A 50 15.44 1.56 13.35
CA SER A 50 15.36 0.57 14.42
C SER A 50 14.89 -0.81 13.98
N TYR A 51 14.54 -0.98 12.71
CA TYR A 51 14.04 -2.26 12.22
C TYR A 51 15.14 -3.32 12.22
N PRO A 52 14.77 -4.61 12.40
CA PRO A 52 15.75 -5.69 12.38
C PRO A 52 16.47 -5.74 11.02
N SER A 53 17.79 -5.97 11.07
CA SER A 53 18.62 -6.16 9.87
C SER A 53 18.14 -7.33 9.02
N ASN A 54 17.66 -8.41 9.65
CA ASN A 54 17.01 -9.51 8.97
C ASN A 54 15.53 -9.20 8.70
N ARG A 55 15.28 -8.50 7.59
CA ARG A 55 13.93 -8.11 7.13
C ARG A 55 13.06 -9.31 6.75
N LYS A 56 13.65 -10.47 6.44
CA LYS A 56 12.91 -11.72 6.12
C LYS A 56 12.13 -12.28 7.31
N LYS A 57 12.35 -11.76 8.52
CA LYS A 57 11.57 -12.13 9.71
C LYS A 57 10.38 -11.19 9.96
N LEU A 58 10.24 -10.10 9.22
CA LEU A 58 9.08 -9.23 9.36
C LEU A 58 7.88 -9.84 8.61
N PRO A 59 6.65 -9.68 9.13
CA PRO A 59 5.46 -10.11 8.42
C PRO A 59 5.17 -9.21 7.21
N ILE A 60 4.37 -9.71 6.29
CA ILE A 60 3.74 -8.95 5.22
C ILE A 60 2.46 -8.31 5.80
N GLY A 61 2.39 -6.99 5.80
CA GLY A 61 1.19 -6.24 6.16
C GLY A 61 0.24 -6.10 4.96
N ILE A 62 -1.03 -6.43 5.15
CA ILE A 62 -2.12 -6.23 4.19
C ILE A 62 -3.17 -5.37 4.90
N PHE A 63 -3.65 -4.32 4.24
CA PHE A 63 -4.76 -3.53 4.76
C PHE A 63 -5.82 -3.31 3.69
N ASP A 64 -7.06 -3.17 4.13
CA ASP A 64 -8.21 -2.78 3.33
C ASP A 64 -9.16 -2.00 4.23
N SER A 65 -10.08 -1.26 3.61
CA SER A 65 -11.20 -0.65 4.32
C SER A 65 -11.97 -1.67 5.17
N GLY A 66 -12.12 -2.92 4.73
CA GLY A 66 -12.91 -3.91 5.46
C GLY A 66 -12.45 -5.35 5.28
N ILE A 67 -13.43 -6.26 5.25
CA ILE A 67 -13.19 -7.69 5.05
C ILE A 67 -13.12 -8.09 3.57
N GLY A 68 -13.43 -7.17 2.64
CA GLY A 68 -13.41 -7.44 1.20
C GLY A 68 -12.01 -7.86 0.72
N GLY A 69 -10.96 -7.22 1.24
CA GLY A 69 -9.57 -7.56 0.98
C GLY A 69 -9.15 -8.96 1.42
N LEU A 70 -9.96 -9.68 2.22
CA LEU A 70 -9.68 -11.08 2.52
C LEU A 70 -9.70 -11.97 1.27
N THR A 71 -10.39 -11.57 0.19
CA THR A 71 -10.30 -12.30 -1.08
C THR A 71 -8.93 -12.17 -1.73
N VAL A 72 -8.25 -11.02 -1.55
CA VAL A 72 -6.88 -10.82 -2.01
C VAL A 72 -5.92 -11.60 -1.12
N MET A 73 -6.12 -11.57 0.20
CA MET A 73 -5.33 -12.38 1.14
C MET A 73 -5.46 -13.88 0.86
N ASP A 74 -6.67 -14.37 0.56
CA ASP A 74 -6.92 -15.76 0.17
C ASP A 74 -6.17 -16.13 -1.12
N ALA A 75 -6.19 -15.26 -2.12
CA ALA A 75 -5.44 -15.46 -3.36
C ALA A 75 -3.92 -15.52 -3.13
N ILE A 76 -3.38 -14.71 -2.21
CA ILE A 76 -1.97 -14.72 -1.84
C ILE A 76 -1.61 -16.02 -1.11
N ILE A 77 -2.37 -16.40 -0.08
CA ILE A 77 -2.07 -17.58 0.74
C ILE A 77 -2.18 -18.87 -0.06
N ASN A 78 -3.12 -18.92 -1.02
CA ASN A 78 -3.30 -20.08 -1.88
C ASN A 78 -2.43 -20.08 -3.14
N PHE A 79 -1.61 -19.05 -3.35
CA PHE A 79 -0.75 -18.91 -4.52
C PHE A 79 0.28 -20.05 -4.59
N ASP A 80 0.36 -20.69 -5.75
CA ASP A 80 1.22 -21.84 -6.04
C ASP A 80 1.50 -21.83 -7.55
N ARG A 81 2.49 -21.03 -7.94
CA ARG A 81 2.90 -20.87 -9.35
C ARG A 81 4.40 -20.96 -9.55
N PHE A 82 5.16 -21.18 -8.48
CA PHE A 82 6.59 -21.36 -8.55
C PHE A 82 7.02 -22.59 -7.77
N ASN A 83 8.08 -23.25 -8.25
CA ASN A 83 8.73 -24.28 -7.47
C ASN A 83 9.53 -23.62 -6.34
N ASN A 84 9.23 -23.97 -5.09
CA ASN A 84 9.81 -23.34 -3.90
C ASN A 84 11.29 -23.67 -3.69
N THR A 85 11.84 -24.64 -4.43
CA THR A 85 13.25 -25.04 -4.37
C THR A 85 14.11 -24.26 -5.37
N ASP A 86 13.68 -24.18 -6.63
CA ASP A 86 14.48 -23.59 -7.71
C ASP A 86 13.93 -22.27 -8.28
N LEU A 87 12.77 -21.83 -7.80
CA LEU A 87 12.07 -20.59 -8.19
C LEU A 87 11.66 -20.55 -9.68
N SER A 88 11.68 -21.70 -10.36
CA SER A 88 11.17 -21.80 -11.72
C SER A 88 9.65 -21.66 -11.75
N TYR A 89 9.14 -21.19 -12.89
CA TYR A 89 7.70 -21.08 -13.09
C TYR A 89 7.06 -22.46 -13.26
N GLY A 90 6.00 -22.73 -12.50
CA GLY A 90 5.32 -24.03 -12.41
C GLY A 90 4.96 -24.37 -10.97
N THR A 91 3.92 -25.18 -10.76
CA THR A 91 3.48 -25.60 -9.42
C THR A 91 4.33 -26.75 -8.88
N ASP A 92 4.62 -26.74 -7.57
CA ASP A 92 5.21 -27.87 -6.83
C ASP A 92 4.24 -28.47 -5.78
N SER A 93 2.97 -28.04 -5.81
CA SER A 93 1.91 -28.37 -4.84
C SER A 93 2.10 -27.81 -3.42
N PHE A 94 3.10 -26.94 -3.21
CA PHE A 94 3.28 -26.18 -1.98
C PHE A 94 3.02 -24.70 -2.23
N LYS A 95 2.41 -24.02 -1.25
CA LYS A 95 2.09 -22.60 -1.38
C LYS A 95 3.37 -21.77 -1.41
N ASP A 96 3.46 -20.85 -2.36
CA ASP A 96 4.67 -20.04 -2.59
C ASP A 96 5.03 -19.19 -1.36
N PHE A 97 4.02 -18.78 -0.58
CA PHE A 97 4.18 -17.99 0.64
C PHE A 97 4.01 -18.81 1.93
N ILE A 98 4.21 -20.14 1.90
CA ILE A 98 3.99 -21.02 3.06
C ILE A 98 4.82 -20.66 4.31
N ASN A 99 5.98 -20.02 4.12
CA ASN A 99 6.88 -19.60 5.20
C ASN A 99 6.68 -18.15 5.65
N GLU A 100 5.76 -17.41 5.02
CA GLU A 100 5.49 -16.03 5.36
C GLU A 100 4.51 -15.90 6.53
N ARG A 101 4.61 -14.76 7.22
CA ARG A 101 3.62 -14.35 8.22
C ARG A 101 2.87 -13.16 7.69
N PHE A 102 1.55 -13.15 7.88
CA PHE A 102 0.68 -12.07 7.43
C PHE A 102 0.05 -11.36 8.61
N ILE A 103 -0.06 -10.03 8.52
CA ILE A 103 -0.93 -9.22 9.37
C ILE A 103 -1.96 -8.57 8.47
N TYR A 104 -3.24 -8.79 8.75
CA TYR A 104 -4.34 -8.16 8.04
C TYR A 104 -4.98 -7.08 8.92
N LEU A 105 -5.08 -5.86 8.41
CA LEU A 105 -5.77 -4.74 9.04
C LEU A 105 -7.04 -4.42 8.24
N ALA A 106 -8.19 -4.49 8.91
CA ALA A 106 -9.47 -4.03 8.37
C ALA A 106 -9.83 -2.69 9.02
N ASP A 107 -9.79 -1.59 8.28
CA ASP A 107 -10.13 -0.25 8.77
C ASP A 107 -11.66 0.00 8.81
N GLN A 108 -12.36 -0.86 9.55
CA GLN A 108 -13.83 -0.89 9.59
C GLN A 108 -14.43 0.42 10.09
N ALA A 109 -13.70 1.17 10.92
CA ALA A 109 -14.15 2.44 11.47
C ALA A 109 -14.28 3.54 10.39
N ASN A 110 -13.51 3.44 9.30
CA ASN A 110 -13.52 4.39 8.20
C ASN A 110 -14.10 3.78 6.91
N MET A 111 -14.88 2.70 7.01
CA MET A 111 -15.59 2.14 5.86
C MET A 111 -16.80 2.99 5.43
N PRO A 112 -17.14 2.95 4.12
CA PRO A 112 -16.35 2.45 3.00
C PRO A 112 -15.48 3.55 2.40
N TYR A 113 -14.30 3.20 1.89
CA TYR A 113 -13.38 4.16 1.25
C TYR A 113 -13.98 4.83 0.00
N SER A 114 -14.88 4.16 -0.72
CA SER A 114 -15.55 4.72 -1.90
C SER A 114 -16.27 6.03 -1.59
N ASN A 115 -16.89 6.15 -0.42
CA ASN A 115 -17.67 7.33 -0.05
C ASN A 115 -16.81 8.59 -0.01
N TYR A 116 -15.53 8.49 0.36
CA TYR A 116 -14.65 9.65 0.48
C TYR A 116 -14.39 10.30 -0.87
N ALA A 117 -14.10 9.49 -1.90
CA ALA A 117 -13.92 9.99 -3.26
C ALA A 117 -15.22 10.55 -3.82
N GLU A 118 -16.36 9.90 -3.54
CA GLU A 118 -17.68 10.36 -4.02
C GLU A 118 -18.08 11.73 -3.47
N VAL A 119 -17.60 12.11 -2.28
CA VAL A 119 -17.89 13.42 -1.66
C VAL A 119 -16.73 14.40 -1.70
N GLY A 120 -15.70 14.15 -2.52
CA GLY A 120 -14.55 15.05 -2.69
C GLY A 120 -13.65 15.17 -1.46
N LYS A 121 -13.45 14.06 -0.74
CA LYS A 121 -12.62 13.93 0.47
C LYS A 121 -11.42 13.00 0.26
N GLU A 122 -10.82 13.03 -0.93
CA GLU A 122 -9.69 12.18 -1.30
C GLU A 122 -8.47 12.40 -0.40
N ASN A 123 -8.22 13.63 0.07
CA ASN A 123 -7.10 13.93 0.97
C ASN A 123 -7.30 13.33 2.37
N LEU A 124 -8.55 13.23 2.82
CA LEU A 124 -8.88 12.53 4.07
C LEU A 124 -8.71 11.02 3.89
N LEU A 125 -9.14 10.46 2.75
CA LEU A 125 -8.89 9.06 2.42
C LEU A 125 -7.39 8.75 2.36
N ALA A 126 -6.59 9.63 1.73
CA ALA A 126 -5.15 9.50 1.71
C ALA A 126 -4.55 9.49 3.12
N GLU A 127 -5.04 10.35 4.03
CA GLU A 127 -4.61 10.32 5.42
C GLU A 127 -4.97 9.01 6.14
N HIS A 128 -6.17 8.45 5.91
CA HIS A 128 -6.57 7.14 6.46
C HIS A 128 -5.64 6.02 5.96
N VAL A 129 -5.36 5.97 4.65
CA VAL A 129 -4.42 5.00 4.07
C VAL A 129 -3.01 5.15 4.66
N LEU A 130 -2.55 6.38 4.86
CA LEU A 130 -1.26 6.63 5.49
C LEU A 130 -1.24 6.18 6.96
N LYS A 131 -2.34 6.35 7.71
CA LYS A 131 -2.48 5.85 9.09
C LYS A 131 -2.46 4.32 9.17
N ASP A 132 -3.11 3.63 8.24
CA ASP A 132 -3.09 2.17 8.19
C ASP A 132 -1.69 1.63 7.90
N ALA A 133 -1.00 2.23 6.93
CA ALA A 133 0.41 1.93 6.66
C ALA A 133 1.27 2.24 7.89
N GLN A 134 1.05 3.38 8.54
CA GLN A 134 1.77 3.78 9.74
C GLN A 134 1.58 2.79 10.88
N PHE A 135 0.36 2.30 11.10
CA PHE A 135 0.06 1.33 12.14
C PHE A 135 0.79 0.00 11.88
N LEU A 136 0.74 -0.51 10.65
CA LEU A 136 1.41 -1.77 10.27
C LEU A 136 2.94 -1.67 10.30
N MET A 137 3.50 -0.50 10.01
CA MET A 137 4.94 -0.22 10.03
C MET A 137 5.45 0.22 11.41
N GLY A 138 4.56 0.71 12.26
CA GLY A 138 4.89 1.24 13.57
C GLY A 138 5.04 0.16 14.64
N ASN A 139 5.39 0.62 15.83
CA ASN A 139 5.37 -0.18 17.05
C ASN A 139 4.62 0.52 18.19
N LYS A 140 3.91 1.61 17.88
CA LYS A 140 3.15 2.42 18.82
C LYS A 140 1.66 2.16 18.60
N TYR A 141 1.01 1.54 19.57
CA TYR A 141 -0.44 1.35 19.54
C TYR A 141 -0.99 1.17 20.96
N TYR A 142 -2.21 1.63 21.19
CA TYR A 142 -2.88 1.39 22.45
C TYR A 142 -3.46 -0.03 22.46
N SER A 143 -3.01 -0.83 23.42
CA SER A 143 -3.48 -2.22 23.59
C SER A 143 -4.93 -2.34 24.05
N SER A 144 -5.50 -1.27 24.61
CA SER A 144 -6.88 -1.22 25.07
C SER A 144 -7.38 0.23 25.17
N ASN A 145 -8.69 0.40 25.31
CA ASN A 145 -9.32 1.71 25.54
C ASN A 145 -8.91 2.39 26.86
N SER A 146 -8.33 1.64 27.80
CA SER A 146 -7.92 2.12 29.12
C SER A 146 -6.42 2.38 29.19
N SER A 147 -5.67 2.04 28.14
CA SER A 147 -4.22 2.19 28.08
C SER A 147 -3.87 3.69 28.04
N ARG A 148 -3.07 4.14 29.02
CA ARG A 148 -2.58 5.54 29.09
C ARG A 148 -1.33 5.79 28.27
N ASN A 149 -0.63 4.71 27.93
CA ASN A 149 0.57 4.71 27.09
C ASN A 149 0.37 3.70 25.95
N TYR A 150 1.07 3.94 24.85
CA TYR A 150 1.18 3.07 23.69
C TYR A 150 2.43 2.18 23.77
#